data_AF-A0A496PR07-F1
#
_entry.id   AF-A0A496PR07-F1
#
_cell.length_a   1.000
_cell.length_b   1.000
_cell.length_c   1.000
_cell.angle_alpha   90.00
_cell.angle_beta   90.00
_cell.angle_gamma   90.00
#
_symmetry.space_group_name_H-M   'P 1'
#
loop_
_entity.id
_entity.type
_entity.pdbx_description
1 polymer ?
#
loop_
_entity_poly.entity_id
_entity_poly.type
_entity_poly.pdbx_seq_one_letter_code
_entity_poly.pdbx_strand_id
1 'polypeptide(L)'
;MKIKIHKIKSPDGFSLLEVLISMVILGVALLGLLNMSMVALTSNDWSNKTTVVTQSIQQKLEELRNTPNPSNGSEEINGIELNWTVSSPQNHLREVYLTAMWQDMISQYKYMNVTAYMKTDSL
;
A
#
# COMPACT_ATOMS: atom_id res chain seq x y z
N MET A 1 -55.90 57.28 -10.04
CA MET A 1 -55.26 55.95 -10.09
C MET A 1 -53.80 56.12 -9.68
N LYS A 2 -53.39 55.64 -8.49
CA LYS A 2 -52.01 55.82 -7.97
C LYS A 2 -51.17 54.58 -8.29
N ILE A 3 -50.10 54.76 -9.05
CA ILE A 3 -49.14 53.69 -9.38
C ILE A 3 -48.15 53.56 -8.21
N LYS A 4 -48.16 52.41 -7.51
CA LYS A 4 -47.16 52.08 -6.48
C LYS A 4 -45.94 51.48 -7.16
N ILE A 5 -44.82 52.22 -7.15
CA ILE A 5 -43.53 51.75 -7.65
C ILE A 5 -42.89 50.90 -6.54
N HIS A 6 -42.75 49.58 -6.77
CA HIS A 6 -41.99 48.71 -5.88
C HIS A 6 -40.50 48.97 -6.10
N LYS A 7 -39.83 49.46 -5.06
CA LYS A 7 -38.39 49.72 -5.06
C LYS A 7 -37.66 48.38 -5.17
N ILE A 8 -37.01 48.13 -6.29
CA ILE A 8 -36.18 46.93 -6.49
C ILE A 8 -35.02 47.04 -5.50
N LYS A 9 -34.90 46.06 -4.61
CA LYS A 9 -33.83 46.00 -3.60
C LYS A 9 -32.52 45.67 -4.35
N SER A 10 -31.53 46.56 -4.27
CA SER A 10 -30.22 46.29 -4.85
C SER A 10 -29.61 45.04 -4.20
N PRO A 11 -29.00 44.12 -4.96
CA PRO A 11 -28.31 42.99 -4.37
C PRO A 11 -27.11 43.52 -3.57
N ASP A 12 -27.05 43.18 -2.28
CA ASP A 12 -25.91 43.49 -1.43
C ASP A 12 -24.69 42.73 -1.99
N GLY A 13 -23.62 43.46 -2.33
CA GLY A 13 -22.38 42.88 -2.86
C GLY A 13 -21.56 42.19 -1.76
N PHE A 14 -20.72 41.23 -2.15
CA PHE A 14 -19.82 40.56 -1.22
C PHE A 14 -18.86 41.56 -0.55
N SER A 15 -18.75 41.46 0.77
CA SER A 15 -17.78 42.26 1.52
C SER A 15 -16.37 41.76 1.26
N LEU A 16 -15.39 42.68 1.22
CA LEU A 16 -13.98 42.33 1.09
C LEU A 16 -13.50 41.43 2.25
N LEU A 17 -14.09 41.61 3.44
CA LEU A 17 -13.87 40.73 4.60
C LEU A 17 -14.35 39.30 4.34
N GLU A 18 -15.47 39.15 3.65
CA GLU A 18 -16.07 37.85 3.35
C GLU A 18 -15.24 37.06 2.34
N VAL A 19 -14.65 37.76 1.36
CA VAL A 19 -13.69 37.18 0.41
C VAL A 19 -12.40 36.75 1.14
N LEU A 20 -11.88 37.57 2.06
CA LEU A 20 -10.70 37.23 2.85
C LEU A 20 -10.94 35.99 3.72
N ILE A 21 -12.07 35.92 4.42
CA ILE A 21 -12.45 34.76 5.23
C ILE A 21 -12.59 33.52 4.34
N SER A 22 -13.23 33.65 3.17
CA SER A 22 -13.39 32.56 2.22
C SER A 22 -12.04 32.03 1.72
N MET A 23 -11.07 32.91 1.44
CA MET A 23 -9.71 32.51 1.04
C MET A 23 -8.98 31.76 2.14
N VAL A 24 -9.14 32.15 3.41
CA VAL A 24 -8.55 31.44 4.55
C VAL A 24 -9.17 30.04 4.69
N ILE A 25 -10.50 29.94 4.63
CA ILE A 25 -11.21 28.64 4.69
C ILE A 25 -10.77 27.74 3.54
N LEU A 26 -10.69 28.28 2.32
CA LEU A 26 -10.21 27.54 1.14
C LEU A 26 -8.78 27.06 1.32
N GLY A 27 -7.89 27.91 1.85
CA GLY A 27 -6.50 27.54 2.14
C GLY A 27 -6.40 26.37 3.11
N VAL A 28 -7.14 26.41 4.21
CA VAL A 28 -7.19 25.31 5.20
C VAL A 28 -7.77 24.03 4.59
N ALA A 29 -8.83 24.16 3.77
CA ALA A 29 -9.44 23.00 3.09
C ALA A 29 -8.45 22.31 2.13
N LEU A 30 -7.69 23.08 1.33
CA LEU A 30 -6.69 22.54 0.41
C LEU A 30 -5.54 21.84 1.14
N LEU A 31 -5.10 22.36 2.29
CA LEU A 31 -4.10 21.70 3.14
C LEU A 31 -4.64 20.38 3.71
N GLY A 32 -5.92 20.33 4.08
CA GLY A 32 -6.58 19.09 4.49
C GLY A 32 -6.60 18.04 3.38
N LEU A 33 -6.95 18.45 2.15
CA LEU A 33 -6.98 17.57 0.98
C LEU A 33 -5.59 17.00 0.65
N LEU A 34 -4.54 17.83 0.73
CA LEU A 34 -3.17 17.39 0.46
C LEU A 34 -2.74 16.24 1.36
N ASN A 35 -3.07 16.30 2.66
CA ASN A 35 -2.78 15.22 3.60
C ASN A 35 -3.48 13.92 3.22
N MET A 36 -4.75 13.99 2.83
CA MET A 36 -5.50 12.81 2.39
C MET A 36 -4.95 12.23 1.09
N SER A 37 -4.53 13.09 0.15
CA SER A 37 -3.90 12.64 -1.10
C SER A 37 -2.61 11.88 -0.85
N MET A 38 -1.76 12.32 0.09
CA MET A 38 -0.53 11.59 0.45
C MET A 38 -0.85 10.20 1.03
N VAL A 39 -1.82 10.11 1.95
CA VAL A 39 -2.25 8.82 2.51
C VAL A 39 -2.76 7.89 1.41
N ALA A 40 -3.59 8.38 0.51
CA ALA A 40 -4.13 7.59 -0.60
C ALA A 40 -3.01 7.03 -1.51
N LEU A 41 -2.00 7.82 -1.83
CA LEU A 41 -0.86 7.39 -2.64
C LEU A 41 -0.04 6.31 -1.93
N THR A 42 0.32 6.54 -0.67
CA THR A 42 1.10 5.55 0.12
C THR A 42 0.35 4.24 0.32
N SER A 43 -0.97 4.31 0.54
CA SER A 43 -1.82 3.13 0.70
C SER A 43 -1.92 2.31 -0.58
N ASN A 44 -2.06 2.99 -1.72
CA ASN A 44 -2.12 2.34 -3.03
C ASN A 44 -0.78 1.69 -3.41
N ASP A 45 0.35 2.38 -3.17
CA ASP A 45 1.70 1.82 -3.38
C ASP A 45 1.92 0.59 -2.51
N TRP A 46 1.60 0.69 -1.21
CA TRP A 46 1.71 -0.43 -0.28
C TRP A 46 0.87 -1.63 -0.73
N SER A 47 -0.38 -1.41 -1.15
CA SER A 47 -1.28 -2.47 -1.61
C SER A 47 -0.76 -3.15 -2.87
N ASN A 48 -0.29 -2.37 -3.84
CA ASN A 48 0.28 -2.88 -5.08
C ASN A 48 1.56 -3.68 -4.81
N LYS A 49 2.50 -3.13 -4.04
CA LYS A 49 3.75 -3.82 -3.67
C LYS A 49 3.50 -5.10 -2.90
N THR A 50 2.58 -5.08 -1.92
CA THR A 50 2.20 -6.27 -1.16
C THR A 50 1.64 -7.36 -2.06
N THR A 51 0.85 -7.00 -3.08
CA THR A 51 0.32 -7.96 -4.06
C THR A 51 1.46 -8.60 -4.87
N VAL A 52 2.38 -7.81 -5.39
CA VAL A 52 3.54 -8.30 -6.16
C VAL A 52 4.45 -9.18 -5.30
N VAL A 53 4.73 -8.77 -4.07
CA VAL A 53 5.52 -9.57 -3.11
C VAL A 53 4.84 -10.89 -2.80
N THR A 54 3.53 -10.88 -2.55
CA THR A 54 2.76 -12.10 -2.27
C THR A 54 2.82 -13.06 -3.46
N GLN A 55 2.64 -12.55 -4.68
CA GLN A 55 2.77 -13.35 -5.91
C GLN A 55 4.18 -13.94 -6.06
N SER A 56 5.22 -13.15 -5.77
CA SER A 56 6.62 -13.59 -5.85
C SER A 56 6.92 -14.69 -4.82
N ILE A 57 6.45 -14.54 -3.58
CA ILE A 57 6.56 -15.57 -2.53
C ILE A 57 5.82 -16.83 -2.95
N GLN A 58 4.59 -16.73 -3.46
CA GLN A 58 3.81 -17.88 -3.90
C GLN A 58 4.53 -18.63 -5.02
N GLN A 59 5.01 -17.92 -6.04
CA GLN A 59 5.77 -18.52 -7.13
C GLN A 59 7.02 -19.22 -6.60
N LYS A 60 7.76 -18.59 -5.67
CA LYS A 60 8.96 -19.21 -5.10
C LYS A 60 8.63 -20.44 -4.26
N LEU A 61 7.55 -20.39 -3.49
CA LEU A 61 7.09 -21.54 -2.71
C LEU A 61 6.70 -22.72 -3.60
N GLU A 62 6.02 -22.46 -4.72
CA GLU A 62 5.67 -23.46 -5.71
C GLU A 62 6.92 -24.07 -6.37
N GLU A 63 7.93 -23.26 -6.69
CA GLU A 63 9.24 -23.73 -7.19
C GLU A 63 9.94 -24.64 -6.17
N LEU A 64 9.99 -24.22 -4.90
CA LEU A 64 10.60 -25.00 -3.82
C LEU A 64 9.83 -26.30 -3.55
N ARG A 65 8.50 -26.30 -3.72
CA ARG A 65 7.65 -27.50 -3.60
C ARG A 65 7.93 -28.51 -4.71
N ASN A 66 8.13 -28.05 -5.94
CA ASN A 66 8.41 -28.91 -7.08
C ASN A 66 9.89 -29.36 -7.13
N THR A 67 10.74 -28.76 -6.31
CA THR A 67 12.16 -29.11 -6.21
C THR A 67 12.35 -30.30 -5.26
N PRO A 68 12.96 -31.43 -5.70
CA PRO A 68 13.09 -32.63 -4.87
C PRO A 68 13.88 -32.41 -3.58
N ASN A 69 14.93 -31.59 -3.61
CA ASN A 69 15.79 -31.24 -2.47
C ASN A 69 16.07 -29.73 -2.46
N PRO A 70 15.14 -28.89 -2.00
CA PRO A 70 15.33 -27.46 -1.97
C PRO A 70 16.35 -27.10 -0.88
N SER A 71 17.31 -26.24 -1.22
CA SER A 71 18.30 -25.70 -0.29
C SER A 71 17.93 -24.29 0.15
N ASN A 72 18.55 -23.82 1.22
CA ASN A 72 18.50 -22.42 1.63
C ASN A 72 19.06 -21.52 0.53
N GLY A 73 18.54 -20.30 0.43
CA GLY A 73 19.00 -19.35 -0.57
C GLY A 73 18.42 -17.96 -0.39
N SER A 74 18.91 -17.08 -1.26
CA SER A 74 18.43 -15.72 -1.42
C SER A 74 18.33 -15.37 -2.90
N GLU A 75 17.40 -14.50 -3.24
CA GLU A 75 17.18 -14.02 -4.60
C GLU A 75 16.60 -12.60 -4.56
N GLU A 76 17.00 -11.75 -5.49
CA GLU A 76 16.38 -10.45 -5.69
C GLU A 76 15.51 -10.49 -6.95
N ILE A 77 14.21 -10.22 -6.79
CA ILE A 77 13.25 -10.20 -7.89
C ILE A 77 12.58 -8.82 -7.91
N ASN A 78 12.86 -8.03 -8.94
CA ASN A 78 12.24 -6.71 -9.15
C ASN A 78 12.36 -5.76 -7.93
N GLY A 79 13.51 -5.75 -7.26
CA GLY A 79 13.77 -4.94 -6.07
C GLY A 79 13.09 -5.48 -4.80
N ILE A 80 12.65 -6.74 -4.81
CA ILE A 80 12.22 -7.50 -3.64
C ILE A 80 13.32 -8.50 -3.32
N GLU A 81 13.92 -8.36 -2.14
CA GLU A 81 14.91 -9.30 -1.64
C GLU A 81 14.18 -10.44 -0.92
N LEU A 82 14.26 -11.65 -1.47
CA LEU A 82 13.67 -12.86 -0.94
C LEU A 82 14.75 -13.73 -0.33
N ASN A 83 14.57 -14.11 0.92
CA ASN A 83 15.43 -15.03 1.64
C ASN A 83 14.59 -16.22 2.11
N TRP A 84 15.06 -17.44 1.91
CA TRP A 84 14.36 -18.63 2.38
C TRP A 84 15.29 -19.62 3.07
N THR A 85 14.75 -20.25 4.10
CA THR A 85 15.40 -21.35 4.81
C THR A 85 14.47 -22.56 4.80
N VAL A 86 15.05 -23.72 4.50
CA VAL A 86 14.37 -25.01 4.47
C VAL A 86 14.87 -25.82 5.66
N SER A 87 13.96 -26.21 6.54
CA SER A 87 14.20 -27.11 7.66
C SER A 87 13.38 -28.39 7.48
N SER A 88 13.82 -29.49 8.10
CA SER A 88 13.08 -30.76 8.12
C SER A 88 12.84 -31.16 9.58
N PRO A 89 11.86 -30.54 10.25
CA PRO A 89 11.67 -30.72 11.70
C PRO A 89 11.26 -32.15 12.08
N GLN A 90 10.67 -32.93 11.15
CA GLN A 90 10.28 -34.33 11.35
C GLN A 90 10.44 -35.14 10.06
N ASN A 91 10.47 -36.48 10.18
CA ASN A 91 10.38 -37.36 9.02
C ASN A 91 9.09 -37.08 8.24
N HIS A 92 9.20 -36.93 6.91
CA HIS A 92 8.10 -36.62 6.00
C HIS A 92 7.50 -35.20 6.09
N LEU A 93 8.10 -34.30 6.88
CA LEU A 93 7.69 -32.89 6.95
C LEU A 93 8.86 -31.96 6.71
N ARG A 94 8.72 -31.09 5.71
CA ARG A 94 9.62 -29.97 5.44
C ARG A 94 8.92 -28.68 5.82
N GLU A 95 9.65 -27.78 6.44
CA GLU A 95 9.22 -26.43 6.76
C GLU A 95 10.08 -25.45 5.95
N VAL A 96 9.43 -24.47 5.34
CA VAL A 96 10.10 -23.40 4.60
C VAL A 96 9.70 -22.07 5.21
N TYR A 97 10.69 -21.34 5.68
CA TYR A 97 10.53 -19.99 6.19
C TYR A 97 11.05 -19.01 5.13
N LEU A 98 10.15 -18.20 4.57
CA LEU A 98 10.46 -17.17 3.59
C LEU A 98 10.32 -15.79 4.23
N THR A 99 11.28 -14.92 3.93
CA THR A 99 11.30 -13.50 4.26
C THR A 99 11.47 -12.71 2.98
N ALA A 100 10.48 -11.88 2.65
CA ALA A 100 10.58 -10.88 1.60
C ALA A 100 10.84 -9.50 2.21
N MET A 101 11.76 -8.75 1.64
CA MET A 101 12.03 -7.35 1.98
C MET A 101 11.92 -6.49 0.73
N TRP A 102 11.27 -5.34 0.85
CA TRP A 102 11.21 -4.35 -0.22
C TRP A 102 11.18 -2.94 0.34
N GLN A 103 11.50 -1.97 -0.52
CA GLN A 103 11.45 -0.55 -0.19
C GLN A 103 10.14 0.06 -0.71
N ASP A 104 9.48 0.88 0.12
CA ASP A 104 8.29 1.64 -0.28
C ASP A 104 8.63 3.01 -0.91
N MET A 105 7.62 3.73 -1.38
CA MET A 105 7.80 5.07 -1.98
C MET A 105 8.41 6.13 -1.05
N ILE A 106 8.38 5.93 0.27
CA ILE A 106 9.00 6.81 1.27
C ILE A 106 10.35 6.29 1.76
N SER A 107 10.94 5.37 1.00
CA SER A 107 12.25 4.76 1.26
C SER A 107 12.32 3.94 2.56
N GLN A 108 11.19 3.55 3.14
CA GLN A 108 11.17 2.64 4.28
C GLN A 108 11.20 1.19 3.82
N TYR A 109 12.02 0.38 4.49
CA TYR A 109 12.01 -1.06 4.29
C TYR A 109 10.80 -1.69 4.98
N LYS A 110 10.08 -2.51 4.22
CA LYS A 110 8.99 -3.36 4.69
C LYS A 110 9.38 -4.81 4.51
N TYR A 111 8.80 -5.66 5.35
CA TYR A 111 9.10 -7.07 5.41
C TYR A 111 7.81 -7.89 5.44
N MET A 112 7.84 -9.06 4.84
CA MET A 112 6.78 -10.06 4.91
C MET A 112 7.42 -11.42 5.19
N ASN A 113 6.91 -12.10 6.21
CA ASN A 113 7.37 -13.43 6.58
C ASN A 113 6.25 -14.43 6.31
N VAL A 114 6.60 -15.55 5.68
CA VAL A 114 5.68 -16.65 5.38
C VAL A 114 6.35 -17.96 5.77
N THR A 115 5.67 -18.73 6.63
CA THR A 115 6.05 -20.11 6.92
C THR A 115 5.12 -21.06 6.19
N ALA A 116 5.68 -22.02 5.48
CA ALA A 116 4.93 -23.06 4.78
C ALA A 116 5.42 -24.45 5.21
N TYR A 117 4.48 -25.38 5.32
CA TYR A 117 4.75 -26.78 5.64
C TYR A 117 4.42 -27.65 4.44
N MET A 118 5.35 -28.54 4.07
CA MET A 118 5.22 -29.42 2.92
C MET A 118 5.47 -30.86 3.35
N LYS A 119 4.58 -31.76 2.94
CA LYS A 119 4.79 -33.19 3.10
C LYS A 119 5.86 -33.64 2.10
N THR A 120 6.85 -34.41 2.55
CA THR A 120 7.84 -35.03 1.66
C THR A 120 7.52 -36.51 1.51
N ASP A 121 7.21 -36.95 0.29
CA ASP A 121 6.92 -38.35 -0.06
C ASP A 121 8.21 -39.14 -0.39
N SER A 122 9.28 -38.89 0.35
CA SER A 122 10.52 -39.66 0.17
C SER A 122 10.36 -41.02 0.87
N LEU A 123 10.45 -42.09 0.06
CA LEU A 123 10.42 -43.52 0.37
C LEU A 123 11.26 -43.93 1.58
#